data_AF-A0A820J6B1-F1
#
_entry.id   AF-A0A820J6B1-F1
#
_cell.length_a   1.000
_cell.length_b   1.000
_cell.length_c   1.000
_cell.angle_alpha   90.00
_cell.angle_beta   90.00
_cell.angle_gamma   90.00
#
_symmetry.space_group_name_H-M   'P 1'
#
loop_
_entity.id
_entity.type
_entity.pdbx_description
1 polymer ?
#
loop_
_entity_poly.entity_id
_entity_poly.type
_entity_poly.pdbx_seq_one_letter_code
_entity_poly.pdbx_strand_id
1 'polypeptide(L)'
;MLASGNQNRVNQIITSLSQQINQINDLAIETALTNGVSITQISISSLNSVTQQTISSVSSNASALAEYNKQLNVYTNIRDSLVTYVTNLPITTVDSIKLQASSLAQFTQATNQLTRNSLTLVSDKCHQLALAVQAQTTKISYDNVQTGVNYITQCANNILNAVNGPLQQRTTILDLDWSRANNLPADYDTDLDYEWSNL
;
A
#
# COMPACT_ATOMS: atom_id res chain seq x y z
N MET A 1 21.39 -21.45 -0.25
CA MET A 1 21.99 -20.50 -1.22
C MET A 1 21.17 -20.39 -2.52
N LEU A 2 20.70 -21.49 -3.11
CA LEU A 2 19.83 -21.42 -4.31
C LEU A 2 18.44 -20.80 -4.03
N ALA A 3 17.82 -21.13 -2.90
CA ALA A 3 16.53 -20.57 -2.51
C ALA A 3 16.57 -19.04 -2.27
N SER A 4 17.64 -18.55 -1.63
CA SER A 4 17.85 -17.10 -1.41
C SER A 4 18.15 -16.36 -2.71
N GLY A 5 18.88 -16.98 -3.65
CA GLY A 5 19.13 -16.40 -4.97
C GLY A 5 17.84 -16.27 -5.81
N ASN A 6 16.98 -17.29 -5.79
CA ASN A 6 15.69 -17.24 -6.48
C ASN A 6 14.75 -16.19 -5.85
N GLN A 7 14.70 -16.12 -4.52
CA GLN A 7 13.92 -15.11 -3.80
C GLN A 7 14.35 -13.68 -4.17
N ASN A 8 15.65 -13.42 -4.27
CA ASN A 8 16.17 -12.10 -4.64
C ASN A 8 15.75 -11.70 -6.07
N ARG A 9 15.81 -12.64 -7.03
CA ARG A 9 15.36 -12.37 -8.42
C ARG A 9 13.86 -12.12 -8.49
N VAL A 10 13.07 -12.91 -7.77
CA VAL A 10 11.62 -12.71 -7.70
C VAL A 10 11.31 -11.34 -7.10
N ASN A 11 11.99 -10.92 -6.03
CA ASN A 11 11.81 -9.59 -5.46
C ASN A 11 12.22 -8.47 -6.42
N GLN A 12 13.27 -8.63 -7.22
CA GLN A 12 13.64 -7.64 -8.23
C GLN A 12 12.55 -7.49 -9.30
N ILE A 13 11.99 -8.61 -9.77
CA ILE A 13 10.86 -8.61 -10.71
C ILE A 13 9.66 -7.90 -10.08
N ILE A 14 9.37 -8.20 -8.82
CA ILE A 14 8.28 -7.58 -8.08
C ILE A 14 8.47 -6.07 -7.96
N THR A 15 9.66 -5.61 -7.58
CA THR A 15 9.96 -4.18 -7.50
C THR A 15 9.81 -3.49 -8.85
N SER A 16 10.26 -4.13 -9.95
CA SER A 16 10.07 -3.60 -11.31
C SER A 16 8.58 -3.52 -11.68
N LEU A 17 7.81 -4.54 -11.35
CA LEU A 17 6.36 -4.54 -11.54
C LEU A 17 5.69 -3.43 -10.71
N SER A 18 6.08 -3.23 -9.45
CA SER A 18 5.57 -2.13 -8.61
C SER A 18 5.81 -0.77 -9.25
N GLN A 19 7.01 -0.54 -9.78
CA GLN A 19 7.36 0.70 -10.46
C GLN A 19 6.49 0.94 -11.71
N GLN A 20 6.26 -0.11 -12.51
CA GLN A 20 5.37 -0.01 -13.68
C GLN A 20 3.92 0.29 -13.27
N ILE A 21 3.41 -0.35 -12.22
CA ILE A 21 2.06 -0.07 -11.71
C ILE A 21 1.97 1.37 -11.18
N ASN A 22 3.03 1.89 -10.52
CA ASN A 22 3.08 3.29 -10.10
C ASN A 22 3.02 4.25 -11.30
N GLN A 23 3.78 3.98 -12.37
CA GLN A 23 3.74 4.78 -13.60
C GLN A 23 2.37 4.76 -14.28
N ILE A 24 1.74 3.59 -14.35
CA ILE A 24 0.39 3.44 -14.91
C ILE A 24 -0.63 4.22 -14.07
N ASN A 25 -0.50 4.20 -12.74
CA ASN A 25 -1.35 4.98 -11.85
C ASN A 25 -1.18 6.50 -12.08
N ASP A 26 0.05 6.98 -12.23
CA ASP A 26 0.31 8.40 -12.47
C ASP A 26 -0.35 8.87 -13.78
N LEU A 27 -0.29 8.04 -14.83
CA LEU A 27 -0.98 8.29 -16.09
C LEU A 27 -2.52 8.28 -15.94
N ALA A 28 -3.07 7.37 -15.13
CA ALA A 28 -4.51 7.32 -14.84
C ALA A 28 -4.98 8.59 -14.11
N ILE A 29 -4.18 9.10 -13.17
CA ILE A 29 -4.44 10.37 -12.48
C ILE A 29 -4.40 11.53 -13.49
N GLU A 30 -3.37 11.63 -14.31
CA GLU A 30 -3.25 12.70 -15.32
C GLU A 30 -4.42 12.69 -16.32
N THR A 31 -4.84 11.49 -16.74
CA THR A 31 -5.99 11.30 -17.62
C THR A 31 -7.29 11.76 -16.95
N ALA A 32 -7.50 11.42 -15.68
CA ALA A 32 -8.68 11.86 -14.93
C ALA A 32 -8.71 13.38 -14.75
N LEU A 33 -7.57 14.00 -14.43
CA LEU A 33 -7.45 15.46 -14.32
C LEU A 33 -7.76 16.16 -15.65
N THR A 34 -7.21 15.67 -16.76
CA THR A 34 -7.46 16.21 -18.11
C THR A 34 -8.94 16.08 -18.49
N ASN A 35 -9.61 15.03 -18.03
CA ASN A 35 -11.04 14.81 -18.26
C ASN A 35 -11.96 15.55 -17.26
N GLY A 36 -11.40 16.39 -16.39
CA GLY A 36 -12.15 17.28 -15.51
C GLY A 36 -12.53 16.69 -14.14
N VAL A 37 -11.82 15.65 -13.68
CA VAL A 37 -11.94 15.15 -12.31
C VAL A 37 -11.09 16.02 -11.38
N SER A 38 -11.62 16.43 -10.22
CA SER A 38 -10.85 17.22 -9.26
C SER A 38 -9.77 16.38 -8.59
N ILE A 39 -8.57 16.96 -8.41
CA ILE A 39 -7.47 16.32 -7.66
C ILE A 39 -7.89 15.91 -6.24
N THR A 40 -8.81 16.65 -5.62
CA THR A 40 -9.31 16.37 -4.27
C THR A 40 -10.16 15.11 -4.20
N GLN A 41 -10.64 14.60 -5.34
CA GLN A 41 -11.45 13.38 -5.42
C GLN A 41 -10.60 12.13 -5.67
N ILE A 42 -9.36 12.30 -6.16
CA ILE A 42 -8.54 11.19 -6.67
C ILE A 42 -7.15 11.09 -6.04
N SER A 43 -6.65 12.13 -5.36
CA SER A 43 -5.30 12.14 -4.78
C SER A 43 -5.29 12.60 -3.31
N ILE A 44 -4.48 11.89 -2.52
CA ILE A 44 -4.23 12.21 -1.12
C ILE A 44 -2.95 13.05 -1.05
N SER A 45 -3.15 14.35 -0.86
CA SER A 45 -2.14 15.27 -0.35
C SER A 45 -1.41 14.70 0.88
N SER A 46 -0.08 14.85 0.94
CA SER A 46 0.64 14.60 2.20
C SER A 46 0.13 15.56 3.30
N LEU A 47 0.25 15.15 4.57
CA LEU A 47 -0.22 15.93 5.74
C LEU A 47 0.24 17.40 5.76
N ASN A 48 1.33 17.73 5.08
CA ASN A 48 1.90 19.08 5.01
C ASN A 48 1.71 19.77 3.65
N SER A 49 1.05 19.16 2.67
CA SER A 49 0.85 19.81 1.38
C SER A 49 -0.28 20.85 1.50
N VAL A 50 0.11 22.08 1.80
CA VAL A 50 -0.70 23.26 1.49
C VAL A 50 -0.67 23.42 -0.03
N THR A 51 -1.49 22.66 -0.74
CA THR A 51 -1.69 22.91 -2.16
C THR A 51 -2.50 24.20 -2.26
N GLN A 52 -1.84 25.27 -2.71
CA GLN A 52 -2.47 26.50 -3.18
C GLN A 52 -3.54 26.13 -4.19
N GLN A 53 -4.78 26.16 -3.72
CA GLN A 53 -6.00 26.03 -4.49
C GLN A 53 -6.05 27.14 -5.53
N THR A 54 -5.76 26.81 -6.79
CA THR A 54 -6.26 27.60 -7.92
C THR A 54 -7.51 26.89 -8.41
N ILE A 55 -8.64 27.26 -7.80
CA ILE A 55 -9.95 26.70 -8.06
C ILE A 55 -10.41 27.21 -9.43
N SER A 56 -10.41 26.32 -10.42
CA SER A 56 -11.43 26.37 -11.46
C SER A 56 -12.42 25.27 -11.11
N SER A 57 -13.66 25.65 -10.81
CA SER A 57 -14.78 24.74 -10.61
C SER A 57 -15.05 23.98 -11.90
N VAL A 58 -14.30 22.90 -12.14
CA VAL A 58 -14.56 22.00 -13.25
C VAL A 58 -15.73 21.12 -12.85
N SER A 59 -16.80 21.17 -13.64
CA SER A 59 -17.92 20.24 -13.54
C SER A 59 -17.39 18.82 -13.46
N SER A 60 -17.65 18.12 -12.36
CA SER A 60 -17.22 16.73 -12.17
C SER A 60 -17.73 15.88 -13.31
N ASN A 61 -16.83 15.46 -14.20
CA ASN A 61 -17.15 14.53 -15.27
C ASN A 61 -17.37 13.15 -14.64
N ALA A 62 -18.62 12.85 -14.30
CA ALA A 62 -19.00 11.64 -13.58
C ALA A 62 -18.55 10.36 -14.31
N SER A 63 -18.56 10.37 -15.65
CA SER A 63 -18.07 9.25 -16.45
C SER A 63 -16.56 9.06 -16.31
N ALA A 64 -15.79 10.15 -16.31
CA ALA A 64 -14.34 10.08 -16.13
C ALA A 64 -13.97 9.63 -14.71
N LEU A 65 -14.72 10.08 -13.70
CA LEU A 65 -14.54 9.64 -12.31
C LEU A 65 -14.89 8.15 -12.15
N ALA A 66 -15.96 7.67 -12.79
CA ALA A 66 -16.32 6.26 -12.76
C ALA A 66 -15.25 5.37 -13.40
N GLU A 67 -14.70 5.77 -14.54
CA GLU A 67 -13.60 5.05 -15.20
C GLU A 67 -12.32 5.05 -14.34
N TYR A 68 -11.99 6.19 -13.73
CA TYR A 68 -10.89 6.27 -12.78
C TYR A 68 -11.08 5.31 -11.60
N ASN A 69 -12.25 5.31 -10.96
CA ASN A 69 -12.54 4.43 -9.83
C ASN A 69 -12.49 2.95 -10.22
N LYS A 70 -12.91 2.60 -11.44
CA LYS A 70 -12.77 1.24 -11.97
C LYS A 70 -11.30 0.83 -12.06
N GLN A 71 -10.45 1.69 -12.63
CA GLN A 71 -9.00 1.43 -12.72
C GLN A 71 -8.35 1.35 -11.34
N LEU A 72 -8.71 2.27 -10.43
CA LEU A 72 -8.27 2.29 -9.03
C LEU A 72 -8.52 0.95 -8.35
N ASN A 73 -9.72 0.38 -8.52
CA ASN A 73 -10.08 -0.91 -7.94
C ASN A 73 -9.32 -2.08 -8.57
N VAL A 74 -9.05 -2.06 -9.89
CA VAL A 74 -8.18 -3.07 -10.52
C VAL A 74 -6.77 -3.03 -9.91
N TYR A 75 -6.17 -1.85 -9.78
CA TYR A 75 -4.83 -1.71 -9.21
C TYR A 75 -4.77 -2.08 -7.72
N THR A 76 -5.83 -1.78 -6.97
CA THR A 76 -5.99 -2.19 -5.58
C THR A 76 -5.90 -3.71 -5.43
N ASN A 77 -6.60 -4.48 -6.27
CA ASN A 77 -6.56 -5.95 -6.22
C ASN A 77 -5.16 -6.51 -6.53
N ILE A 78 -4.48 -5.93 -7.52
CA ILE A 78 -3.12 -6.32 -7.89
C ILE A 78 -2.15 -6.02 -6.73
N ARG A 79 -2.23 -4.81 -6.14
CA ARG A 79 -1.39 -4.43 -5.00
C ARG A 79 -1.64 -5.29 -3.78
N ASP A 80 -2.89 -5.56 -3.43
CA ASP A 80 -3.24 -6.39 -2.27
C ASP A 80 -2.64 -7.80 -2.40
N SER A 81 -2.68 -8.38 -3.60
CA SER A 81 -2.05 -9.67 -3.90
C SER A 81 -0.52 -9.63 -3.78
N LEU A 82 0.11 -8.60 -4.34
CA LEU A 82 1.57 -8.46 -4.31
C LEU A 82 2.10 -8.13 -2.90
N VAL A 83 1.38 -7.31 -2.14
CA VAL A 83 1.65 -7.04 -0.73
C VAL A 83 1.60 -8.36 0.04
N THR A 84 0.52 -9.12 -0.10
CA THR A 84 0.37 -10.42 0.58
C THR A 84 1.52 -11.37 0.23
N TYR A 85 1.97 -11.38 -1.02
CA TYR A 85 3.14 -12.18 -1.42
C TYR A 85 4.42 -11.72 -0.70
N VAL A 86 4.76 -10.43 -0.79
CA VAL A 86 6.02 -9.89 -0.23
C VAL A 86 6.06 -9.98 1.29
N THR A 87 4.94 -9.77 1.98
CA THR A 87 4.90 -9.84 3.45
C THR A 87 5.09 -11.25 3.97
N ASN A 88 4.73 -12.27 3.19
CA ASN A 88 4.96 -13.68 3.52
C ASN A 88 6.38 -14.19 3.19
N LEU A 89 7.21 -13.37 2.52
CA LEU A 89 8.58 -13.78 2.21
C LEU A 89 9.47 -13.86 3.46
N PRO A 90 10.29 -14.90 3.60
CA PRO A 90 11.18 -15.02 4.75
C PRO A 90 12.29 -13.97 4.69
N ILE A 91 12.67 -13.44 5.86
CA ILE A 91 13.79 -12.49 6.00
C ILE A 91 15.03 -13.30 6.37
N THR A 92 15.87 -13.60 5.38
CA THR A 92 16.99 -14.55 5.55
C THR A 92 18.35 -13.89 5.42
N THR A 93 18.44 -12.79 4.68
CA THR A 93 19.70 -12.08 4.38
C THR A 93 19.50 -10.57 4.36
N VAL A 94 20.59 -9.83 4.35
CA VAL A 94 20.62 -8.37 4.18
C VAL A 94 19.95 -7.95 2.88
N ASP A 95 20.20 -8.68 1.80
CA ASP A 95 19.57 -8.43 0.51
C ASP A 95 18.06 -8.65 0.57
N SER A 96 17.60 -9.69 1.28
CA SER A 96 16.16 -9.91 1.46
C SER A 96 15.51 -8.76 2.24
N ILE A 97 16.20 -8.19 3.23
CA ILE A 97 15.73 -7.02 3.98
C ILE A 97 15.59 -5.82 3.05
N LYS A 98 16.66 -5.48 2.32
CA LYS A 98 16.69 -4.33 1.41
C LYS A 98 15.65 -4.44 0.31
N LEU A 99 15.56 -5.62 -0.32
CA LEU A 99 14.64 -5.87 -1.42
C LEU A 99 13.20 -5.81 -0.93
N GLN A 100 12.86 -6.49 0.17
CA GLN A 100 11.49 -6.44 0.71
C GLN A 100 11.13 -5.02 1.14
N ALA A 101 12.00 -4.32 1.86
CA ALA A 101 11.76 -2.93 2.27
C ALA A 101 11.52 -2.02 1.06
N SER A 102 12.34 -2.16 0.01
CA SER A 102 12.19 -1.41 -1.24
C SER A 102 10.86 -1.73 -1.93
N SER A 103 10.48 -3.00 -2.07
CA SER A 103 9.19 -3.39 -2.65
C SER A 103 8.01 -2.80 -1.86
N LEU A 104 8.05 -2.86 -0.52
CA LEU A 104 7.00 -2.29 0.33
C LEU A 104 6.91 -0.77 0.20
N ALA A 105 8.04 -0.07 0.14
CA ALA A 105 8.06 1.37 -0.13
C ALA A 105 7.41 1.72 -1.48
N GLN A 106 7.68 0.92 -2.52
CA GLN A 106 7.06 1.10 -3.85
C GLN A 106 5.57 0.77 -3.85
N PHE A 107 5.14 -0.31 -3.17
CA PHE A 107 3.73 -0.69 -3.11
C PHE A 107 2.88 0.33 -2.40
N THR A 108 3.42 0.91 -1.34
CA THR A 108 2.71 1.88 -0.51
C THR A 108 2.65 3.28 -1.11
N GLN A 109 3.42 3.57 -2.16
CA GLN A 109 3.46 4.89 -2.79
C GLN A 109 2.08 5.37 -3.26
N ALA A 110 1.27 4.48 -3.86
CA ALA A 110 -0.10 4.79 -4.26
C ALA A 110 -1.05 4.61 -3.05
N THR A 111 -1.03 5.61 -2.17
CA THR A 111 -1.71 5.58 -0.86
C THR A 111 -3.23 5.39 -0.95
N ASN A 112 -3.85 5.84 -2.04
CA ASN A 112 -5.28 5.67 -2.32
C ASN A 112 -5.66 4.28 -2.84
N GLN A 113 -4.71 3.38 -3.05
CA GLN A 113 -4.91 2.00 -3.51
C GLN A 113 -4.62 0.96 -2.42
N LEU A 114 -4.32 1.41 -1.20
CA LEU A 114 -4.02 0.52 -0.08
C LEU A 114 -5.31 0.19 0.68
N THR A 115 -5.67 -1.09 0.69
CA THR A 115 -6.75 -1.58 1.52
C THR A 115 -6.35 -1.59 2.99
N ARG A 116 -7.33 -1.70 3.90
CA ARG A 116 -7.06 -1.93 5.33
C ARG A 116 -6.19 -3.17 5.57
N ASN A 117 -6.47 -4.26 4.87
CA ASN A 117 -5.66 -5.48 4.94
C ASN A 117 -4.20 -5.23 4.53
N SER A 118 -4.00 -4.54 3.39
CA SER A 118 -2.66 -4.18 2.93
C SER A 118 -1.94 -3.29 3.95
N LEU A 119 -2.62 -2.30 4.53
CA LEU A 119 -2.03 -1.43 5.56
C LEU A 119 -1.56 -2.22 6.78
N THR A 120 -2.37 -3.15 7.28
CA THR A 120 -1.99 -4.03 8.40
C THR A 120 -0.78 -4.89 8.06
N LEU A 121 -0.83 -5.63 6.94
CA LEU A 121 0.24 -6.53 6.53
C LEU A 121 1.56 -5.79 6.31
N VAL A 122 1.52 -4.63 5.65
CA VAL A 122 2.73 -3.85 5.37
C VAL A 122 3.27 -3.20 6.64
N SER A 123 2.41 -2.72 7.55
CA SER A 123 2.84 -2.19 8.86
C SER A 123 3.60 -3.23 9.66
N ASP A 124 3.04 -4.43 9.80
CA ASP A 124 3.67 -5.54 10.51
C ASP A 124 5.00 -5.94 9.86
N LYS A 125 5.03 -6.02 8.53
CA LYS A 125 6.26 -6.38 7.83
C LYS A 125 7.33 -5.29 7.92
N CYS A 126 6.97 -4.02 7.83
CA CYS A 126 7.92 -2.91 8.00
C CYS A 126 8.50 -2.89 9.42
N HIS A 127 7.71 -3.25 10.44
CA HIS A 127 8.22 -3.47 11.81
C HIS A 127 9.20 -4.66 11.89
N GLN A 128 8.85 -5.82 11.33
CA GLN A 128 9.74 -7.00 11.29
C GLN A 128 11.07 -6.70 10.58
N LEU A 129 11.02 -5.96 9.46
CA LEU A 129 12.21 -5.54 8.72
C LEU A 129 13.07 -4.59 9.55
N ALA A 130 12.47 -3.67 10.31
CA ALA A 130 13.23 -2.78 11.20
C ALA A 130 13.99 -3.55 12.28
N LEU A 131 13.33 -4.53 12.92
CA LEU A 131 13.99 -5.42 13.88
C LEU A 131 15.11 -6.24 13.23
N ALA A 132 14.88 -6.73 12.01
CA ALA A 132 15.89 -7.48 11.26
C ALA A 132 17.10 -6.61 10.88
N VAL A 133 16.89 -5.35 10.48
CA VAL A 133 17.97 -4.38 10.26
C VAL A 133 18.76 -4.20 11.55
N GLN A 134 18.07 -3.92 12.67
CA GLN A 134 18.68 -3.70 13.98
C GLN A 134 19.58 -4.88 14.39
N ALA A 135 19.08 -6.11 14.27
CA ALA A 135 19.80 -7.33 14.63
C ALA A 135 21.03 -7.60 13.75
N GLN A 136 21.12 -6.99 12.58
CA GLN A 136 22.22 -7.17 11.62
C GLN A 136 23.16 -5.95 11.55
N THR A 137 22.92 -4.88 12.31
CA THR A 137 23.68 -3.62 12.25
C THR A 137 25.19 -3.78 12.40
N THR A 138 25.67 -4.74 13.20
CA THR A 138 27.10 -5.00 13.41
C THR A 138 27.73 -5.87 12.31
N LYS A 139 26.92 -6.45 11.43
CA LYS A 139 27.33 -7.41 10.39
C LYS A 139 27.21 -6.85 8.97
N ILE A 140 26.72 -5.62 8.82
CA ILE A 140 26.47 -5.00 7.52
C ILE A 140 27.12 -3.62 7.45
N SER A 141 27.41 -3.16 6.22
CA SER A 141 27.91 -1.80 6.03
C SER A 141 26.86 -0.77 6.45
N TYR A 142 27.33 0.37 6.96
CA TYR A 142 26.46 1.50 7.32
C TYR A 142 25.53 1.91 6.17
N ASP A 143 26.04 1.94 4.94
CA ASP A 143 25.25 2.24 3.74
C ASP A 143 24.06 1.29 3.53
N ASN A 144 24.26 -0.01 3.80
CA ASN A 144 23.19 -1.00 3.72
C ASN A 144 22.16 -0.82 4.83
N VAL A 145 22.59 -0.47 6.06
CA VAL A 145 21.68 -0.10 7.15
C VAL A 145 20.83 1.10 6.72
N GLN A 146 21.49 2.18 6.29
CA GLN A 146 20.85 3.45 5.94
C GLN A 146 19.85 3.27 4.80
N THR A 147 20.22 2.53 3.76
CA THR A 147 19.33 2.22 2.63
C THR A 147 18.08 1.46 3.10
N GLY A 148 18.25 0.41 3.92
CA GLY A 148 17.13 -0.36 4.45
C GLY A 148 16.19 0.49 5.31
N VAL A 149 16.75 1.29 6.22
CA VAL A 149 16.00 2.21 7.10
C VAL A 149 15.25 3.26 6.30
N ASN A 150 15.85 3.81 5.24
CA ASN A 150 15.19 4.78 4.37
C ASN A 150 13.95 4.19 3.69
N TYR A 151 14.03 2.98 3.16
CA TYR A 151 12.87 2.32 2.57
C TYR A 151 11.79 2.00 3.60
N ILE A 152 12.16 1.53 4.79
CA ILE A 152 11.21 1.29 5.88
C ILE A 152 10.52 2.59 6.31
N THR A 153 11.27 3.69 6.38
CA THR A 153 10.73 5.02 6.73
C THR A 153 9.77 5.53 5.66
N GLN A 154 10.10 5.34 4.38
CA GLN A 154 9.20 5.67 3.27
C GLN A 154 7.91 4.84 3.33
N CYS A 155 8.02 3.53 3.56
CA CYS A 155 6.89 2.64 3.80
C CYS A 155 5.98 3.18 4.92
N ALA A 156 6.54 3.51 6.08
CA ALA A 156 5.79 4.02 7.23
C ALA A 156 5.08 5.36 6.94
N ASN A 157 5.77 6.30 6.28
CA ASN A 157 5.18 7.58 5.88
C ASN A 157 4.02 7.38 4.89
N ASN A 158 4.15 6.45 3.95
CA ASN A 158 3.09 6.13 3.00
C ASN A 158 1.88 5.52 3.71
N ILE A 159 2.08 4.60 4.67
CA ILE A 159 1.00 4.05 5.51
C ILE A 159 0.26 5.17 6.23
N LEU A 160 0.98 6.10 6.87
CA LEU A 160 0.37 7.22 7.59
C LEU A 160 -0.50 8.09 6.66
N ASN A 161 0.01 8.43 5.48
CA ASN A 161 -0.74 9.19 4.49
C ASN A 161 -1.97 8.43 3.97
N ALA A 162 -1.85 7.12 3.77
CA ALA A 162 -2.95 6.27 3.31
C ALA A 162 -4.07 6.15 4.33
N VAL A 163 -3.76 6.04 5.63
CA VAL A 163 -4.77 6.04 6.71
C VAL A 163 -5.48 7.40 6.80
N ASN A 164 -4.75 8.49 6.60
CA ASN A 164 -5.30 9.83 6.72
C ASN A 164 -6.35 10.16 5.65
N GLY A 165 -6.23 9.62 4.44
CA GLY A 165 -7.18 9.88 3.34
C GLY A 165 -8.65 9.53 3.67
N PRO A 166 -8.94 8.28 4.07
CA PRO A 166 -10.27 7.87 4.49
C PRO A 166 -10.77 8.63 5.73
N LEU A 167 -9.90 8.89 6.71
CA LEU A 167 -10.27 9.63 7.93
C LEU A 167 -10.72 11.07 7.64
N GLN A 168 -10.13 11.69 6.61
CA GLN A 168 -10.52 13.02 6.15
C GLN A 168 -11.69 12.98 5.14
N GLN A 169 -12.25 11.81 4.82
CA GLN A 169 -13.26 11.62 3.78
C GLN A 169 -12.81 12.13 2.40
N ARG A 170 -11.51 12.06 2.11
CA ARG A 170 -10.90 12.56 0.87
C ARG A 170 -10.61 11.46 -0.16
N THR A 171 -10.90 10.21 0.19
CA THR A 171 -10.70 9.05 -0.66
C THR A 171 -11.99 8.28 -0.80
N THR A 172 -12.22 7.70 -1.97
CA THR A 172 -13.27 6.69 -2.12
C THR A 172 -12.96 5.47 -1.27
N ILE A 173 -14.00 4.81 -0.78
CA ILE A 173 -13.86 3.48 -0.20
C ILE A 173 -13.55 2.52 -1.35
N LEU A 174 -12.54 1.68 -1.16
CA LEU A 174 -12.14 0.66 -2.14
C LEU A 174 -13.15 -0.49 -2.12
N ASP A 175 -13.51 -1.01 -3.30
CA ASP A 175 -14.52 -2.08 -3.44
C ASP A 175 -14.10 -3.34 -2.67
N LEU A 176 -12.79 -3.62 -2.62
CA LEU A 176 -12.24 -4.75 -1.88
C LEU A 176 -12.43 -4.59 -0.37
N ASP A 177 -12.26 -3.38 0.17
CA ASP A 177 -12.53 -3.09 1.58
C ASP A 177 -14.02 -3.08 1.89
N TRP A 178 -14.84 -2.57 0.98
CA TRP A 178 -16.30 -2.59 1.10
C TRP A 178 -16.82 -4.04 1.13
N SER A 179 -16.38 -4.88 0.19
CA SER A 179 -16.74 -6.29 0.11
C SER A 179 -16.34 -7.03 1.40
N ARG A 180 -15.11 -6.85 1.88
CA ARG A 180 -14.62 -7.47 3.13
C ARG A 180 -15.40 -7.03 4.35
N ALA A 181 -15.82 -5.76 4.43
CA ALA A 181 -16.61 -5.26 5.56
C ALA A 181 -18.05 -5.78 5.57
N ASN A 182 -18.61 -6.13 4.41
CA ASN A 182 -19.97 -6.64 4.29
C ASN A 182 -20.04 -8.17 4.30
N ASN A 183 -18.90 -8.86 4.30
CA ASN A 183 -18.85 -10.29 4.54
C ASN A 183 -18.92 -10.53 6.04
N LEU A 184 -19.98 -11.21 6.49
CA LEU A 184 -20.06 -11.68 7.87
C LEU A 184 -18.89 -12.65 8.15
N PRO A 185 -18.24 -12.55 9.33
CA PRO A 185 -17.26 -13.55 9.75
C PRO A 185 -17.88 -14.95 9.68
N ALA A 186 -17.11 -15.93 9.20
CA ALA A 186 -17.60 -17.32 9.10
C ALA A 186 -17.94 -17.93 10.48
N ASP A 187 -17.43 -17.34 11.55
CA ASP A 187 -17.61 -17.73 12.95
C ASP A 187 -18.55 -16.82 13.73
N TYR A 188 -19.20 -15.85 13.08
CA TYR A 188 -20.07 -14.87 13.74
C TYR A 188 -21.19 -15.54 14.54
N ASP A 189 -21.75 -16.64 14.01
CA ASP A 189 -22.77 -17.42 14.71
C ASP A 189 -22.17 -18.26 15.86
N THR A 190 -20.95 -18.81 15.70
CA THR A 190 -20.30 -19.62 16.74
C THR A 190 -19.80 -18.82 17.94
N ASP A 191 -19.31 -17.59 17.73
CA ASP A 191 -18.89 -16.72 18.84
C ASP A 191 -20.10 -16.22 19.64
N LEU A 192 -21.21 -15.90 18.94
CA LEU A 192 -22.45 -15.50 19.61
C LEU A 192 -23.06 -16.68 20.39
N ASP A 193 -23.17 -17.86 19.78
CA ASP A 193 -23.69 -19.05 20.46
C ASP A 193 -22.79 -19.46 21.64
N TYR A 194 -21.47 -19.29 21.55
CA TYR A 194 -20.54 -19.54 22.65
C TYR A 194 -20.71 -18.52 23.79
N GLU A 195 -20.85 -17.22 23.50
CA GLU A 195 -21.10 -16.22 24.55
C GLU A 195 -22.47 -16.41 25.22
N TRP A 196 -23.49 -16.80 24.45
CA TRP A 196 -24.86 -16.96 24.97
C TRP A 196 -25.09 -18.30 25.69
N SER A 197 -24.37 -19.36 25.32
CA SER A 197 -24.41 -20.65 26.02
C SER A 197 -23.62 -20.65 27.34
N ASN A 198 -22.82 -19.61 27.59
CA ASN A 198 -22.06 -19.40 28.82
C ASN A 198 -22.66 -18.30 29.74
N LEU A 199 -23.88 -17.83 29.45
CA LEU A 199 -24.71 -16.98 30.32
C LEU A 199 -25.75 -17.82 31.08
#